data_AF-A0A518IJC3-F1
#
_entry.id   AF-A0A518IJC3-F1
#
_cell.length_a   1.000
_cell.length_b   1.000
_cell.length_c   1.000
_cell.angle_alpha   90.00
_cell.angle_beta   90.00
_cell.angle_gamma   90.00
#
_symmetry.space_group_name_H-M   'P 1'
#
loop_
_entity.id
_entity.type
_entity.pdbx_description
1 polymer ?
#
loop_
_entity_poly.entity_id
_entity_poly.type
_entity_poly.pdbx_seq_one_letter_code
_entity_poly.pdbx_strand_id
1 'polypeptide(L)' 'MDSQNRIIHISVFRPREVRLGEIQLLNRALQQVTVELNGTNDLFEQVDVGLENEELGIVLVEVDGMIDGVEVSA' A
#
# COMPACT_ATOMS: atom_id res chain seq x y z
N MET A 1 24.63 -7.59 -9.32
CA MET A 1 23.97 -6.52 -8.57
C MET A 1 22.96 -7.22 -7.68
N ASP A 2 23.16 -7.15 -6.38
CA ASP A 2 22.38 -7.88 -5.39
C ASP A 2 20.89 -7.61 -5.59
N SER A 3 20.13 -8.67 -5.83
CA SER A 3 18.70 -8.72 -5.56
C SER A 3 18.56 -8.56 -4.05
N GLN A 4 18.58 -7.32 -3.56
CA GLN A 4 18.32 -7.03 -2.16
C GLN A 4 16.94 -7.59 -1.86
N ASN A 5 16.92 -8.63 -1.05
CA ASN A 5 15.73 -9.29 -0.54
C ASN A 5 14.97 -8.27 0.31
N ARG A 6 14.22 -7.38 -0.34
CA ARG A 6 13.49 -6.28 0.27
C ARG A 6 12.31 -6.93 0.98
N ILE A 7 12.44 -7.09 2.29
CA ILE A 7 11.36 -7.63 3.11
C ILE A 7 10.24 -6.58 3.14
N ILE A 8 9.17 -6.85 2.42
CA ILE A 8 7.94 -6.07 2.48
C ILE A 8 7.24 -6.45 3.78
N HIS A 9 7.37 -5.60 4.80
CA HIS A 9 6.76 -5.86 6.09
C HIS A 9 5.33 -5.30 6.10
N ILE A 10 4.38 -6.08 5.57
CA ILE A 10 2.95 -5.81 5.77
C ILE A 10 2.55 -6.42 7.12
N SER A 11 2.18 -5.55 8.06
CA SER A 11 1.68 -5.99 9.37
C SER A 11 0.17 -5.84 9.44
N VAL A 12 -0.55 -6.93 9.74
CA VAL A 12 -2.00 -6.94 9.90
C VAL A 12 -2.36 -7.05 11.39
N PHE A 13 -2.85 -5.98 12.00
CA PHE A 13 -3.36 -6.01 13.38
C PHE A 13 -4.89 -6.03 13.38
N ARG A 14 -5.47 -6.88 14.22
CA ARG A 14 -6.93 -6.97 14.37
C ARG A 14 -7.44 -5.83 15.27
N PRO A 15 -8.61 -5.22 14.97
CA PRO A 15 -9.55 -5.68 13.95
C PRO A 15 -9.30 -5.18 12.51
N ARG A 16 -8.57 -4.08 12.23
CA ARG A 16 -8.47 -3.48 10.89
C ARG A 16 -7.23 -2.59 10.66
N GLU A 17 -6.06 -3.04 11.06
CA GLU A 17 -4.81 -2.31 10.86
C GLU A 17 -3.98 -3.04 9.79
N VAL A 18 -3.61 -2.36 8.72
CA VAL A 18 -2.69 -2.89 7.71
C VAL A 18 -1.68 -1.79 7.46
N ARG A 19 -0.42 -2.08 7.76
CA ARG A 19 0.67 -1.11 7.63
C ARG A 19 1.69 -1.54 6.59
N LEU A 20 2.22 -0.57 5.85
CA LEU A 20 3.46 -0.69 5.09
C LEU A 20 4.52 0.15 5.80
N GLY A 21 5.43 -0.52 6.53
CA GLY A 21 6.32 0.17 7.47
C GLY A 21 5.50 0.90 8.55
N GLU A 22 5.66 2.22 8.64
CA GLU A 22 4.91 3.07 9.59
C GLU A 22 3.59 3.62 9.01
N ILE A 23 3.34 3.43 7.71
CA ILE A 23 2.16 3.98 7.03
C ILE A 23 0.99 3.03 7.22
N GLN A 24 -0.04 3.47 7.96
CA GLN A 24 -1.34 2.79 7.99
C GLN A 24 -2.05 2.98 6.65
N LEU A 25 -2.57 1.90 6.08
CA LEU A 25 -3.21 1.87 4.76
C LEU A 25 -4.74 1.91 4.86
N LEU A 26 -5.35 0.94 5.55
CA LEU A 26 -6.82 0.80 5.59
C LEU A 26 -7.53 1.93 6.34
N ASN A 27 -8.78 2.20 5.92
CA ASN A 27 -9.69 3.20 6.48
C ASN A 27 -9.14 4.62 6.44
N ARG A 28 -8.37 4.94 5.39
CA ARG A 28 -7.81 6.28 5.16
C ARG A 28 -8.14 6.76 3.76
N ALA A 29 -8.19 8.08 3.61
CA ALA A 29 -8.43 8.69 2.31
C ALA A 29 -7.26 8.35 1.37
N LEU A 30 -7.58 7.90 0.15
CA LEU A 30 -6.59 7.51 -0.85
C LEU A 30 -5.56 8.61 -1.05
N GLN A 31 -6.02 9.84 -1.24
CA GLN A 31 -5.17 11.02 -1.46
C GLN A 31 -4.14 11.26 -0.35
N GLN A 32 -4.52 11.04 0.92
CA GLN A 32 -3.60 11.22 2.04
C GLN A 32 -2.53 10.13 2.04
N VAL A 33 -2.93 8.89 1.81
CA VAL A 33 -2.01 7.75 1.74
C VAL A 33 -1.09 7.87 0.54
N THR A 34 -1.57 8.35 -0.62
CA THR A 34 -0.73 8.62 -1.80
C THR A 34 0.39 9.61 -1.48
N VAL A 35 0.10 10.70 -0.74
CA VAL A 35 1.11 11.69 -0.36
C VAL A 35 2.20 11.06 0.53
N GLU A 36 1.79 10.20 1.48
CA GLU A 36 2.74 9.50 2.36
C GLU A 36 3.57 8.47 1.61
N LEU A 37 2.95 7.69 0.72
CA LEU A 37 3.63 6.69 -0.11
C LEU A 37 4.62 7.35 -1.08
N ASN A 38 4.25 8.49 -1.69
CA ASN A 38 5.16 9.28 -2.52
C ASN A 38 6.37 9.85 -1.75
N GLY A 39 6.29 9.92 -0.42
CA GLY A 39 7.40 10.28 0.45
C GLY A 39 8.38 9.11 0.72
N THR A 40 8.04 7.90 0.27
CA THR A 40 8.88 6.72 0.35
C THR A 40 9.67 6.51 -0.96
N ASN A 41 10.55 5.50 -0.98
CA ASN A 41 11.21 5.08 -2.21
C ASN A 41 10.36 4.09 -3.02
N ASP A 42 9.11 3.84 -2.61
CA ASP A 42 8.24 2.84 -3.22
C ASP A 42 7.24 3.55 -4.15
N LEU A 43 7.30 3.22 -5.44
CA LEU A 43 6.46 3.85 -6.46
C LEU A 43 5.07 3.21 -6.48
N PHE A 44 4.07 3.98 -6.05
CA PHE A 44 2.66 3.61 -6.20
C PHE A 44 2.05 4.40 -7.36
N GLU A 45 1.54 3.70 -8.36
CA GLU A 45 0.89 4.27 -9.54
C GLU A 45 -0.63 4.16 -9.43
N GLN A 46 -1.35 5.08 -10.07
CA GLN A 46 -2.81 5.06 -10.05
C GLN A 46 -3.34 4.06 -11.09
N VAL A 47 -4.25 3.19 -10.64
CA VAL A 47 -4.94 2.18 -11.45
C VAL A 47 -6.44 2.27 -11.27
N ASP A 48 -7.22 1.54 -12.08
CA ASP A 48 -8.69 1.59 -12.08
C ASP A 48 -9.32 1.37 -10.70
N VAL A 49 -8.68 0.55 -9.86
CA VAL A 49 -9.19 0.17 -8.53
C VAL A 49 -8.55 0.94 -7.37
N GLY A 50 -7.59 1.84 -7.62
CA GLY A 50 -6.90 2.60 -6.57
C GLY A 50 -5.42 2.84 -6.90
N LEU A 51 -4.51 2.24 -6.10
CA LEU A 51 -3.06 2.38 -6.30
C LEU A 51 -2.39 1.00 -6.39
N GLU A 52 -1.42 0.86 -7.27
CA GLU A 52 -0.62 -0.35 -7.43
C GLU A 52 0.87 -0.03 -7.27
N ASN A 53 1.58 -0.92 -6.59
CA ASN A 53 3.03 -0.99 -6.65
C ASN A 53 3.42 -2.36 -7.21
N GLU A 54 3.79 -2.38 -8.48
CA GLU A 54 4.14 -3.60 -9.22
C GLU A 54 5.39 -4.28 -8.64
N GLU A 55 6.41 -3.51 -8.23
CA GLU A 55 7.65 -4.05 -7.63
C GLU A 55 7.35 -4.80 -6.33
N LEU A 56 6.41 -4.28 -5.54
CA LEU A 56 6.02 -4.85 -4.25
C LEU A 56 4.88 -5.88 -4.37
N GLY A 57 4.25 -6.00 -5.55
CA GLY A 57 3.07 -6.84 -5.74
C GLY A 57 1.88 -6.43 -4.87
N ILE A 58 1.74 -5.13 -4.56
CA ILE A 58 0.68 -4.60 -3.68
C ILE A 58 -0.32 -3.80 -4.50
N VAL A 59 -1.62 -4.05 -4.26
CA VAL A 59 -2.71 -3.20 -4.75
C VAL A 59 -3.51 -2.67 -3.56
N LEU A 60 -3.68 -1.35 -3.50
CA LEU A 60 -4.54 -0.64 -2.56
C LEU A 60 -5.87 -0.36 -3.25
N VAL A 61 -6.95 -0.93 -2.73
CA VAL A 61 -8.29 -0.84 -3.32
C VAL A 61 -9.06 0.30 -2.68
N GLU A 62 -9.55 1.21 -3.53
CA GLU A 62 -10.32 2.39 -3.15
C GLU A 62 -11.82 2.16 -3.34
N VAL A 63 -12.61 2.57 -2.34
CA VAL A 63 -14.06 2.63 -2.36
C VAL A 63 -14.49 3.94 -1.69
N ASP A 64 -15.30 4.74 -2.38
CA ASP A 64 -15.82 6.03 -1.89
C ASP A 64 -14.72 7.00 -1.36
N GLY A 65 -13.58 7.03 -2.04
CA GLY A 65 -12.40 7.86 -1.75
C GLY A 65 -11.48 7.32 -0.65
N MET A 66 -11.79 6.14 -0.10
CA MET A 66 -11.10 5.53 1.03
C MET A 66 -10.48 4.19 0.66
N ILE A 67 -9.32 3.87 1.22
CA ILE A 67 -8.73 2.54 1.07
C ILE A 67 -9.53 1.56 1.93
N ASP A 68 -10.23 0.65 1.26
CA ASP A 68 -11.05 -0.39 1.88
C ASP A 68 -10.37 -1.77 1.83
N GLY A 69 -9.52 -1.99 0.83
CA GLY A 69 -8.82 -3.27 0.61
C GLY A 69 -7.32 -3.11 0.37
N VAL A 70 -6.59 -4.17 0.69
CA VAL A 70 -5.19 -4.35 0.28
C VAL A 70 -5.04 -5.77 -0.26
N GLU A 71 -4.58 -5.88 -1.50
CA GLU A 71 -4.22 -7.14 -2.13
C GLU A 71 -2.70 -7.26 -2.19
N VAL A 72 -2.19 -8.46 -1.94
CA VAL A 72 -0.76 -8.76 -1.95
C VAL A 72 -0.56 -10.02 -2.79
N SER A 73 0.18 -9.88 -3.88
CA SER A 73 0.54 -10.99 -4.77
C SER A 73 1.86 -11.61 -4.30
N ALA A 74 1.93 -12.93 -4.31
CA ALA A 74 3.10 -13.72 -3.92
C ALA A 74 3.99 -14.08 -5.12
#